data_AF-A0A920FTT3-F1
#
_entry.id   AF-A0A920FTT3-F1
#
_cell.length_a   1.000
_cell.length_b   1.000
_cell.length_c   1.000
_cell.angle_alpha   90.00
_cell.angle_beta   90.00
_cell.angle_gamma   90.00
#
_symmetry.space_group_name_H-M   'P 1'
#
loop_
_entity.id
_entity.type
_entity.pdbx_description
1 polymer ?
#
loop_
_entity_poly.entity_id
_entity_poly.type
_entity_poly.pdbx_seq_one_letter_code
_entity_poly.pdbx_strand_id
1 'polypeptide(L)'
;MNTEVTIDKRLVEIKPGSFIFEFPNALSTEICKDIIERFENSEDEHYQGRVGKDFNEDQSIKISTDMVISGKEHWKDIDETLFTSLAKALSSVKKEYDFFKGAFKDVGYAIQRTNPGEFFHWHIDADNPGFSDRQLVAIWYLNDVQGPGGETEFLQQNVKVKPESGKLILFPPFWTHEHRGVKLQDGIKYIATTWIVFKQ
;
A
#
# COMPACT_ATOMS: atom_id res chain seq x y z
N MET A 1 -31.74 -13.75 -29.42
CA MET A 1 -31.40 -12.53 -28.68
C MET A 1 -30.26 -12.89 -27.74
N ASN A 2 -29.02 -12.53 -28.10
CA ASN A 2 -27.87 -12.72 -27.21
C ASN A 2 -27.95 -11.63 -26.15
N THR A 3 -28.40 -11.99 -24.96
CA THR A 3 -28.14 -11.19 -23.76
C THR A 3 -26.64 -11.24 -23.49
N GLU A 4 -25.94 -10.16 -23.85
CA GLU A 4 -24.65 -9.85 -23.26
C GLU A 4 -24.87 -9.75 -21.74
N VAL A 5 -24.42 -10.77 -21.03
CA VAL A 5 -24.25 -10.70 -19.58
C VAL A 5 -23.08 -9.75 -19.34
N THR A 6 -23.38 -8.51 -18.99
CA THR A 6 -22.40 -7.57 -18.46
C THR A 6 -21.85 -8.18 -17.17
N ILE A 7 -20.64 -8.72 -17.25
CA ILE A 7 -19.91 -9.18 -16.05
C ILE A 7 -19.59 -7.91 -15.27
N ASP A 8 -20.37 -7.64 -14.21
CA ASP A 8 -20.10 -6.62 -13.20
C ASP A 8 -18.62 -6.77 -12.81
N LYS A 9 -17.84 -5.68 -12.86
CA LYS A 9 -16.37 -5.71 -12.77
C LYS A 9 -15.97 -6.42 -11.47
N ARG A 10 -15.68 -7.73 -11.60
CA ARG A 10 -15.25 -8.56 -10.49
C ARG A 10 -13.98 -7.96 -9.92
N LEU A 11 -13.83 -8.07 -8.61
CA LEU A 11 -12.57 -7.83 -7.93
C LEU A 11 -11.46 -8.62 -8.68
N VAL A 12 -10.44 -7.91 -9.17
CA VAL A 12 -9.39 -8.52 -10.00
C VAL A 12 -8.21 -8.87 -9.10
N GLU A 13 -7.93 -10.16 -8.99
CA GLU A 13 -6.67 -10.63 -8.43
C GLU A 13 -5.56 -10.51 -9.48
N ILE A 14 -4.38 -10.05 -9.06
CA ILE A 14 -3.18 -9.95 -9.93
C ILE A 14 -2.85 -11.32 -10.54
N LYS A 15 -3.09 -12.40 -9.79
CA LYS A 15 -3.00 -13.77 -10.25
C LYS A 15 -4.13 -14.57 -9.61
N PRO A 16 -4.87 -15.42 -10.36
CA PRO A 16 -5.95 -16.20 -9.77
C PRO A 16 -5.50 -17.02 -8.55
N GLY A 17 -6.20 -16.86 -7.42
CA GLY A 17 -5.89 -17.50 -6.13
C GLY A 17 -4.81 -16.79 -5.32
N SER A 18 -4.38 -15.58 -5.71
CA SER A 18 -3.34 -14.83 -5.02
C SER A 18 -3.89 -14.01 -3.85
N PHE A 19 -5.18 -13.65 -3.85
CA PHE A 19 -5.78 -12.69 -2.89
C PHE A 19 -5.04 -11.34 -2.81
N ILE A 20 -4.35 -10.98 -3.90
CA ILE A 20 -3.72 -9.67 -4.08
C ILE A 20 -4.55 -8.95 -5.13
N PHE A 21 -5.28 -7.94 -4.71
CA PHE A 21 -6.24 -7.24 -5.55
C PHE A 21 -5.63 -5.95 -6.08
N GLU A 22 -5.77 -5.70 -7.37
CA GLU A 22 -5.29 -4.47 -7.99
C GLU A 22 -6.43 -3.53 -8.37
N PHE A 23 -6.19 -2.24 -8.15
CA PHE A 23 -7.08 -1.15 -8.51
C PHE A 23 -6.27 -0.14 -9.32
N PRO A 24 -6.20 -0.28 -10.65
CA PRO A 24 -5.51 0.68 -11.49
C PRO A 24 -6.22 2.03 -11.45
N ASN A 25 -5.46 3.12 -11.44
CA ASN A 25 -5.98 4.49 -11.39
C ASN A 25 -6.87 4.76 -10.16
N ALA A 26 -6.52 4.18 -9.00
CA ALA A 26 -7.17 4.46 -7.72
C ALA A 26 -6.92 5.90 -7.23
N LEU A 27 -5.82 6.50 -7.68
CA LEU A 27 -5.54 7.94 -7.60
C LEU A 27 -5.23 8.48 -9.01
N SER A 28 -5.49 9.76 -9.23
CA SER A 28 -5.05 10.42 -10.47
C SER A 28 -3.56 10.73 -10.42
N THR A 29 -2.93 10.86 -11.57
CA THR A 29 -1.50 11.19 -11.67
C THR A 29 -1.17 12.57 -11.10
N GLU A 30 -2.13 13.50 -11.11
CA GLU A 30 -1.99 14.84 -10.55
C GLU A 30 -1.95 14.78 -9.03
N ILE A 31 -2.86 14.02 -8.40
CA ILE A 31 -2.86 13.79 -6.95
C ILE A 31 -1.54 13.13 -6.52
N CYS A 32 -1.10 12.11 -7.27
CA CYS A 32 0.16 11.45 -6.98
C CYS A 32 1.35 12.41 -7.00
N LYS A 33 1.43 13.31 -7.99
CA LYS A 33 2.48 14.33 -8.09
C LYS A 33 2.41 15.35 -6.94
N ASP A 34 1.21 15.82 -6.59
CA ASP A 34 0.99 16.74 -5.47
C ASP A 34 1.46 16.13 -4.15
N ILE A 35 1.13 14.86 -3.89
CA ILE A 35 1.61 14.13 -2.70
C ILE A 35 3.15 14.08 -2.66
N ILE A 36 3.79 13.77 -3.79
CA ILE A 36 5.26 13.71 -3.87
C ILE A 36 5.89 15.09 -3.64
N GLU A 37 5.36 16.13 -4.29
CA GLU A 37 5.87 17.50 -4.14
C GLU A 37 5.75 17.98 -2.69
N ARG A 38 4.61 17.75 -2.04
CA ARG A 38 4.43 18.10 -0.63
C ARG A 38 5.36 17.27 0.28
N PHE A 39 5.56 15.99 -0.03
CA PHE A 39 6.49 15.15 0.73
C PHE A 39 7.91 15.69 0.66
N GLU A 40 8.42 16.01 -0.54
CA GLU A 40 9.77 16.57 -0.70
C GLU A 40 9.92 17.96 -0.08
N ASN A 41 8.85 18.74 0.04
CA ASN A 41 8.86 20.04 0.72
C ASN A 41 8.72 19.95 2.26
N SER A 42 8.53 18.75 2.82
CA SER A 42 8.37 18.48 4.26
C SER A 42 9.57 17.72 4.85
N GLU A 43 10.81 18.05 4.42
CA GLU A 43 12.03 17.34 4.86
C GLU A 43 12.22 17.32 6.38
N ASP A 44 11.73 18.33 7.10
CA ASP A 44 11.79 18.42 8.56
C ASP A 44 10.89 17.40 9.28
N GLU A 45 9.96 16.79 8.54
CA GLU A 45 9.03 15.78 9.04
C GLU A 45 9.46 14.35 8.68
N HIS A 46 10.54 14.20 7.89
CA HIS A 46 11.06 12.91 7.45
C HIS A 46 11.80 12.18 8.57
N TYR A 47 11.72 10.86 8.55
CA TYR A 47 12.53 10.00 9.40
C TYR A 47 12.92 8.70 8.69
N GLN A 48 13.95 8.04 9.20
CA GLN A 48 14.38 6.74 8.68
C GLN A 48 13.28 5.69 8.88
N GLY A 49 13.05 4.84 7.88
CA GLY A 49 12.07 3.76 7.94
C GLY A 49 12.24 2.86 9.17
N ARG A 50 11.13 2.57 9.85
CA ARG A 50 11.09 1.82 11.11
C ARG A 50 10.36 0.48 10.95
N VAL A 51 10.72 -0.50 11.78
CA VAL A 51 10.16 -1.85 11.76
C VAL A 51 9.67 -2.30 13.15
N GLY A 52 8.71 -3.22 13.16
CA GLY A 52 8.20 -3.87 14.37
C GLY A 52 7.39 -2.94 15.29
N LYS A 53 6.91 -3.50 16.40
CA LYS A 53 6.07 -2.81 17.39
C LYS A 53 6.76 -1.64 18.11
N ASP A 54 8.09 -1.72 18.25
CA ASP A 54 8.89 -0.76 19.01
C ASP A 54 9.43 0.35 18.11
N PHE A 55 9.06 0.35 16.82
CA PHE A 55 9.48 1.33 15.82
C PHE A 55 11.02 1.47 15.74
N ASN A 56 11.72 0.33 15.71
CA ASN A 56 13.17 0.30 15.66
C ASN A 56 13.68 0.66 14.26
N GLU A 57 14.79 1.40 14.21
CA GLU A 57 15.54 1.67 12.99
C GLU A 57 16.56 0.55 12.78
N ASP A 58 16.26 -0.40 11.90
CA ASP A 58 17.17 -1.50 11.52
C ASP A 58 17.40 -1.49 10.02
N GLN A 59 18.52 -0.88 9.62
CA GLN A 59 18.91 -0.76 8.21
C GLN A 59 19.27 -2.10 7.56
N SER A 60 19.46 -3.17 8.33
CA SER A 60 19.61 -4.52 7.78
C SER A 60 18.28 -5.11 7.32
N ILE A 61 17.15 -4.55 7.76
CA ILE A 61 15.79 -4.99 7.44
C ILE A 61 15.10 -4.00 6.51
N LYS A 62 15.12 -2.70 6.83
CA LYS A 62 14.43 -1.65 6.09
C LYS A 62 15.29 -0.41 5.95
N ILE A 63 15.45 0.05 4.72
CA ILE A 63 16.05 1.34 4.41
C ILE A 63 15.04 2.10 3.54
N SER A 64 14.55 3.23 4.05
CA SER A 64 13.65 4.14 3.36
C SER A 64 13.56 5.46 4.12
N THR A 65 13.03 6.49 3.48
CA THR A 65 12.57 7.72 4.15
C THR A 65 11.06 7.66 4.31
N ASP A 66 10.55 7.79 5.53
CA ASP A 66 9.13 7.66 5.86
C ASP A 66 8.60 8.96 6.49
N MET A 67 7.29 9.19 6.35
CA MET A 67 6.57 10.30 6.98
C MET A 67 5.10 9.93 7.21
N VAL A 68 4.64 9.89 8.46
CA VAL A 68 3.21 9.84 8.78
C VAL A 68 2.56 11.17 8.39
N ILE A 69 1.41 11.11 7.73
CA ILE A 69 0.64 12.30 7.33
C ILE A 69 -0.65 12.48 8.13
N SER A 70 -1.22 11.38 8.65
CA SER A 70 -2.45 11.45 9.44
C SER A 70 -2.29 12.23 10.73
N GLY A 71 -3.32 13.03 11.05
CA GLY A 71 -3.33 13.91 12.22
C GLY A 71 -2.60 15.24 12.02
N LYS A 72 -2.04 15.50 10.83
CA LYS A 72 -1.43 16.78 10.48
C LYS A 72 -2.40 17.63 9.67
N GLU A 73 -2.70 18.83 10.14
CA GLU A 73 -3.73 19.70 9.54
C GLU A 73 -3.40 20.04 8.07
N HIS A 74 -2.12 20.27 7.75
CA HIS A 74 -1.66 20.57 6.38
C HIS A 74 -1.68 19.39 5.42
N TRP A 75 -1.99 18.18 5.90
CA TRP A 75 -2.13 16.95 5.11
C TRP A 75 -3.56 16.41 5.09
N LYS A 76 -4.51 17.10 5.73
CA LYS A 76 -5.88 16.61 5.91
C LYS A 76 -6.60 16.32 4.59
N ASP A 77 -6.37 17.14 3.56
CA ASP A 77 -6.96 16.95 2.23
C ASP A 77 -6.44 15.67 1.54
N ILE A 78 -5.15 15.36 1.70
CA ILE A 78 -4.55 14.12 1.20
C ILE A 78 -5.04 12.90 2.00
N ASP A 79 -5.17 13.02 3.33
CA ASP A 79 -5.73 11.98 4.19
C ASP A 79 -7.17 11.62 3.75
N GLU A 80 -8.04 12.61 3.58
CA GLU A 80 -9.41 12.44 3.09
C GLU A 80 -9.46 11.83 1.67
N THR A 81 -8.48 12.17 0.83
CA THR A 81 -8.34 11.62 -0.52
C THR A 81 -7.97 10.14 -0.49
N LEU A 82 -6.99 9.75 0.31
CA LEU A 82 -6.57 8.36 0.49
C LEU A 82 -7.70 7.52 1.13
N PHE A 83 -8.38 8.08 2.14
CA PHE A 83 -9.56 7.46 2.74
C PHE A 83 -10.66 7.19 1.73
N THR A 84 -10.97 8.17 0.87
CA THR A 84 -11.98 8.02 -0.19
C THR A 84 -11.56 6.97 -1.22
N SER A 85 -10.28 6.95 -1.61
CA SER A 85 -9.72 5.94 -2.53
C SER A 85 -9.84 4.53 -1.94
N LEU A 86 -9.44 4.36 -0.67
CA LEU A 86 -9.54 3.09 0.05
C LEU A 86 -10.99 2.62 0.20
N ALA A 87 -11.92 3.52 0.54
CA ALA A 87 -13.34 3.18 0.68
C ALA A 87 -13.93 2.62 -0.62
N LYS A 88 -13.54 3.18 -1.78
CA LYS A 88 -13.94 2.67 -3.10
C LYS A 88 -13.38 1.26 -3.34
N ALA A 89 -12.11 1.02 -3.07
CA ALA A 89 -11.49 -0.29 -3.23
C ALA A 89 -12.12 -1.34 -2.28
N LEU A 90 -12.27 -1.00 -1.00
CA LEU A 90 -12.93 -1.85 0.00
C LEU A 90 -14.38 -2.16 -0.37
N SER A 91 -15.11 -1.23 -1.01
CA SER A 91 -16.48 -1.53 -1.48
C SER A 91 -16.53 -2.69 -2.47
N SER A 92 -15.48 -2.87 -3.29
CA SER A 92 -15.37 -3.98 -4.23
C SER A 92 -15.05 -5.28 -3.50
N VAL A 93 -14.14 -5.24 -2.51
CA VAL A 93 -13.83 -6.38 -1.65
C VAL A 93 -15.07 -6.86 -0.87
N LYS A 94 -15.88 -5.93 -0.36
CA LYS A 94 -17.12 -6.21 0.38
C LYS A 94 -18.21 -6.88 -0.44
N LYS A 95 -18.23 -6.64 -1.76
CA LYS A 95 -19.18 -7.29 -2.67
C LYS A 95 -18.83 -8.76 -2.87
N GLU A 96 -17.54 -9.08 -2.90
CA GLU A 96 -17.03 -10.44 -3.13
C GLU A 96 -17.01 -11.28 -1.84
N TYR A 97 -16.62 -10.67 -0.71
CA TYR A 97 -16.38 -11.39 0.54
C TYR A 97 -17.26 -10.86 1.67
N ASP A 98 -18.19 -11.71 2.15
CA ASP A 98 -19.08 -11.39 3.26
C ASP A 98 -18.35 -10.97 4.54
N PHE A 99 -17.15 -11.53 4.78
CA PHE A 99 -16.30 -11.17 5.91
C PHE A 99 -16.05 -9.66 6.00
N PHE A 100 -15.84 -8.99 4.86
CA PHE A 100 -15.54 -7.56 4.86
C PHE A 100 -16.78 -6.66 5.00
N LYS A 101 -18.01 -7.21 5.01
CA LYS A 101 -19.24 -6.41 5.21
C LYS A 101 -19.34 -5.79 6.60
N GLY A 102 -18.54 -6.26 7.56
CA GLY A 102 -18.41 -5.67 8.89
C GLY A 102 -17.86 -4.24 8.90
N ALA A 103 -17.70 -3.70 10.12
CA ALA A 103 -17.13 -2.39 10.34
C ALA A 103 -15.60 -2.46 10.37
N PHE A 104 -14.97 -1.78 9.41
CA PHE A 104 -13.51 -1.67 9.28
C PHE A 104 -13.12 -0.20 9.26
N LYS A 105 -11.88 0.08 9.65
CA LYS A 105 -11.24 1.40 9.59
C LYS A 105 -9.80 1.26 9.14
N ASP A 106 -9.24 2.32 8.57
CA ASP A 106 -7.79 2.44 8.41
C ASP A 106 -7.13 2.82 9.75
N VAL A 107 -5.79 2.81 9.78
CA VAL A 107 -4.98 3.19 10.96
C VAL A 107 -4.15 4.46 10.71
N GLY A 108 -4.57 5.29 9.76
CA GLY A 108 -3.82 6.44 9.27
C GLY A 108 -2.83 6.08 8.17
N TYR A 109 -2.30 7.12 7.52
CA TYR A 109 -1.50 7.03 6.31
C TYR A 109 -0.08 7.51 6.56
N ALA A 110 0.85 6.83 5.91
CA ALA A 110 2.24 7.26 5.80
C ALA A 110 2.66 7.28 4.34
N ILE A 111 3.56 8.20 4.01
CA ILE A 111 4.26 8.26 2.73
C ILE A 111 5.67 7.72 2.95
N GLN A 112 6.18 6.97 1.98
CA GLN A 112 7.52 6.43 1.97
C GLN A 112 8.19 6.72 0.63
N ARG A 113 9.44 7.18 0.69
CA ARG A 113 10.38 7.26 -0.43
C ARG A 113 11.44 6.18 -0.31
N THR A 114 11.80 5.58 -1.44
CA THR A 114 12.89 4.61 -1.57
C THR A 114 13.82 5.04 -2.70
N ASN A 115 15.10 5.24 -2.38
CA ASN A 115 16.17 5.60 -3.31
C ASN A 115 16.92 4.37 -3.84
N PRO A 116 17.77 4.51 -4.88
CA PRO A 116 18.63 3.41 -5.32
C PRO A 116 19.49 2.89 -4.18
N GLY A 117 19.51 1.57 -4.00
CA GLY A 117 20.20 0.90 -2.91
C GLY A 117 19.31 0.57 -1.70
N GLU A 118 18.15 1.21 -1.58
CA GLU A 118 17.22 1.06 -0.46
C GLU A 118 16.17 -0.05 -0.72
N PHE A 119 15.58 -0.59 0.35
CA PHE A 119 14.75 -1.80 0.30
C PHE A 119 13.92 -1.99 1.58
N PHE A 120 13.01 -2.96 1.54
CA PHE A 120 12.44 -3.56 2.74
C PHE A 120 12.49 -5.08 2.57
N HIS A 121 13.22 -5.80 3.42
CA HIS A 121 13.35 -7.26 3.38
C HIS A 121 12.03 -8.00 3.54
N TRP A 122 12.05 -9.31 3.35
CA TRP A 122 10.90 -10.19 3.56
C TRP A 122 10.30 -10.00 4.96
N HIS A 123 9.00 -9.73 5.00
CA HIS A 123 8.25 -9.52 6.23
C HIS A 123 6.77 -9.84 6.03
N ILE A 124 6.05 -9.86 7.15
CA ILE A 124 4.60 -9.87 7.20
C ILE A 124 4.15 -8.67 8.06
N ASP A 125 2.96 -8.16 7.79
CA ASP A 125 2.48 -6.95 8.47
C ASP A 125 1.65 -7.24 9.73
N ALA A 126 1.30 -8.50 9.97
CA ALA A 126 0.69 -8.96 11.21
C ALA A 126 1.67 -9.90 11.96
N ASP A 127 2.87 -9.39 12.26
CA ASP A 127 3.98 -10.16 12.85
C ASP A 127 3.99 -10.24 14.39
N ASN A 128 3.11 -9.51 15.07
CA ASN A 128 3.03 -9.49 16.52
C ASN A 128 1.59 -9.26 17.05
N PRO A 129 1.31 -9.57 18.33
CA PRO A 129 -0.04 -9.47 18.89
C PRO A 129 -0.65 -8.06 18.83
N GLY A 130 0.17 -7.01 18.81
CA GLY A 130 -0.32 -5.63 18.69
C GLY A 130 -0.84 -5.30 17.28
N PHE A 131 -0.47 -6.08 16.28
CA PHE A 131 -0.85 -5.90 14.88
C PHE A 131 -1.75 -7.03 14.34
N SER A 132 -2.19 -7.95 15.21
CA SER A 132 -2.98 -9.13 14.81
C SER A 132 -4.40 -8.79 14.33
N ASP A 133 -4.88 -7.56 14.58
CA ASP A 133 -6.19 -7.09 14.14
C ASP A 133 -6.19 -6.53 12.71
N ARG A 134 -5.02 -6.38 12.07
CA ARG A 134 -4.89 -6.02 10.65
C ARG A 134 -5.48 -7.12 9.78
N GLN A 135 -6.37 -6.74 8.87
CA GLN A 135 -7.06 -7.64 7.94
C GLN A 135 -6.65 -7.45 6.49
N LEU A 136 -6.26 -6.23 6.11
CA LEU A 136 -5.69 -5.91 4.79
C LEU A 136 -4.59 -4.86 4.93
N VAL A 137 -3.62 -4.92 4.03
CA VAL A 137 -2.64 -3.87 3.74
C VAL A 137 -3.11 -3.11 2.50
N ALA A 138 -2.92 -1.80 2.49
CA ALA A 138 -3.12 -0.95 1.31
C ALA A 138 -1.82 -0.26 0.94
N ILE A 139 -1.39 -0.41 -0.32
CA ILE A 139 -0.23 0.28 -0.89
C ILE A 139 -0.68 1.01 -2.15
N TRP A 140 -0.57 2.34 -2.16
CA TRP A 140 -0.66 3.16 -3.36
C TRP A 140 0.74 3.42 -3.89
N TYR A 141 0.94 3.20 -5.19
CA TYR A 141 2.15 3.63 -5.88
C TYR A 141 1.93 5.05 -6.40
N LEU A 142 2.79 5.98 -5.98
CA LEU A 142 2.65 7.40 -6.29
C LEU A 142 3.43 7.80 -7.55
N ASN A 143 4.26 6.91 -8.09
CA ASN A 143 4.93 7.13 -9.36
C ASN A 143 5.22 5.80 -10.08
N ASP A 144 5.48 5.89 -11.37
CA ASP A 144 6.01 4.77 -12.13
C ASP A 144 7.49 4.53 -11.79
N VAL A 145 7.87 3.27 -11.61
CA VAL A 145 9.27 2.85 -11.53
C VAL A 145 9.62 2.11 -12.81
N GLN A 146 10.47 2.72 -13.65
CA GLN A 146 10.85 2.16 -14.95
C GLN A 146 12.06 1.22 -14.88
N GLY A 147 13.03 1.53 -14.01
CA GLY A 147 14.27 0.78 -13.83
C GLY A 147 14.09 -0.54 -13.08
N PRO A 148 15.14 -1.39 -13.00
CA PRO A 148 15.05 -2.66 -12.30
C PRO A 148 14.90 -2.47 -10.78
N GLY A 149 14.14 -3.36 -10.15
CA GLY A 149 13.86 -3.29 -8.72
C GLY A 149 12.66 -2.40 -8.39
N GLY A 150 12.42 -2.19 -7.09
CA GLY A 150 11.30 -1.40 -6.61
C GLY A 150 9.95 -2.10 -6.64
N GLU A 151 9.84 -3.33 -7.17
CA GLU A 151 8.61 -4.09 -7.11
C GLU A 151 8.23 -4.43 -5.67
N THR A 152 6.92 -4.60 -5.43
CA THR A 152 6.45 -5.33 -4.25
C THR A 152 6.37 -6.80 -4.61
N GLU A 153 7.23 -7.63 -4.03
CA GLU A 153 7.33 -9.05 -4.34
C GLU A 153 6.71 -9.89 -3.24
N PHE A 154 5.92 -10.89 -3.64
CA PHE A 154 5.21 -11.81 -2.75
C PHE A 154 5.75 -13.23 -2.93
N LEU A 155 6.24 -13.81 -1.84
CA LEU A 155 6.99 -15.07 -1.87
C LEU A 155 6.10 -16.25 -2.27
N GLN A 156 4.97 -16.43 -1.57
CA GLN A 156 4.10 -17.60 -1.73
C GLN A 156 3.33 -17.56 -3.05
N GLN A 157 2.89 -16.39 -3.49
CA GLN A 157 2.12 -16.20 -4.72
C GLN A 157 3.02 -16.27 -5.97
N ASN A 158 4.34 -16.10 -5.80
CA ASN A 158 5.31 -15.91 -6.88
C ASN A 158 4.85 -14.78 -7.82
N VAL A 159 4.60 -13.60 -7.24
CA VAL A 159 4.09 -12.41 -7.91
C VAL A 159 5.00 -11.23 -7.59
N LYS A 160 5.29 -10.41 -8.61
CA LYS A 160 5.95 -9.10 -8.48
C LYS A 160 5.04 -8.02 -9.01
N VAL A 161 4.68 -7.08 -8.16
CA VAL A 161 3.85 -5.94 -8.54
C VAL A 161 4.77 -4.78 -8.91
N LYS A 162 4.74 -4.39 -10.19
CA LYS A 162 5.45 -3.21 -10.68
C LYS A 162 4.74 -1.94 -10.19
N PRO A 163 5.48 -0.96 -9.62
CA PRO A 163 4.93 0.35 -9.29
C PRO A 163 4.47 1.09 -10.54
N GLU A 164 3.19 1.47 -10.55
CA GLU A 164 2.57 2.27 -11.60
C GLU A 164 1.76 3.37 -10.92
N SER A 165 1.94 4.62 -11.37
CA SER A 165 1.35 5.79 -10.72
C SER A 165 -0.17 5.65 -10.58
N GLY A 166 -0.65 5.89 -9.36
CA GLY A 166 -2.07 5.82 -9.03
C GLY A 166 -2.63 4.42 -8.83
N LYS A 167 -1.83 3.36 -9.04
CA LYS A 167 -2.25 1.98 -8.74
C LYS A 167 -2.31 1.78 -7.22
N LEU A 168 -3.40 1.18 -6.75
CA LEU A 168 -3.54 0.65 -5.40
C LEU A 168 -3.51 -0.88 -5.45
N ILE A 169 -2.84 -1.50 -4.48
CA ILE A 169 -3.00 -2.93 -4.18
C ILE A 169 -3.54 -3.15 -2.77
N LEU A 170 -4.42 -4.14 -2.63
CA LEU A 170 -4.91 -4.64 -1.35
C LEU A 170 -4.52 -6.12 -1.19
N PHE A 171 -4.01 -6.51 -0.03
CA PHE A 171 -3.67 -7.91 0.25
C PHE A 171 -3.72 -8.21 1.77
N PRO A 172 -3.96 -9.47 2.19
CA PRO A 172 -3.92 -9.86 3.60
C PRO A 172 -2.52 -9.67 4.22
N PRO A 173 -2.41 -9.21 5.48
CA PRO A 173 -1.12 -8.94 6.16
C PRO A 173 -0.49 -10.18 6.83
N PHE A 174 -1.00 -11.38 6.54
CA PHE A 174 -0.67 -12.59 7.30
C PHE A 174 0.50 -13.37 6.72
N TRP A 175 0.90 -14.45 7.40
CA TRP A 175 1.96 -15.39 7.00
C TRP A 175 1.81 -15.97 5.57
N THR A 176 0.62 -15.89 4.98
CA THR A 176 0.35 -16.31 3.60
C THR A 176 0.80 -15.29 2.55
N HIS A 177 1.14 -14.07 2.94
CA HIS A 177 1.52 -12.94 2.06
C HIS A 177 2.83 -12.31 2.54
N GLU A 178 3.83 -13.16 2.79
CA GLU A 178 5.18 -12.68 3.04
C GLU A 178 5.67 -11.93 1.81
N HIS A 179 6.07 -10.68 2.02
CA HIS A 179 6.38 -9.77 0.94
C HIS A 179 7.58 -8.89 1.25
N ARG A 180 8.12 -8.26 0.21
CA ARG A 180 9.26 -7.36 0.31
C ARG A 180 9.16 -6.20 -0.65
N GLY A 181 9.82 -5.09 -0.32
CA GLY A 181 10.18 -4.06 -1.29
C GLY A 181 11.51 -4.43 -1.93
N VAL A 182 11.48 -4.88 -3.19
CA VAL A 182 12.68 -5.27 -3.94
C VAL A 182 13.63 -4.06 -3.99
N LYS A 183 14.91 -4.30 -3.69
CA LYS A 183 15.94 -3.27 -3.68
C LYS A 183 15.92 -2.48 -4.97
N LEU A 184 15.66 -1.18 -4.85
CA LEU A 184 15.61 -0.29 -6.00
C LEU A 184 17.02 -0.15 -6.58
N GLN A 185 17.17 -0.29 -7.89
CA GLN A 185 18.48 -0.14 -8.54
C GLN A 185 18.63 1.21 -9.23
N ASP A 186 17.52 1.81 -9.68
CA ASP A 186 17.52 3.07 -10.43
C ASP A 186 16.19 3.83 -10.24
N GLY A 187 16.23 5.15 -10.39
CA GLY A 187 15.10 6.04 -10.15
C GLY A 187 14.77 6.23 -8.67
N ILE A 188 13.54 6.66 -8.39
CA ILE A 188 13.02 6.85 -7.02
C ILE A 188 11.64 6.22 -6.98
N LYS A 189 11.27 5.58 -5.86
CA LYS A 189 9.95 5.02 -5.63
C LYS A 189 9.25 5.75 -4.49
N TYR A 190 8.01 6.13 -4.72
CA TYR A 190 7.12 6.69 -3.71
C TYR A 190 5.89 5.83 -3.53
N ILE A 191 5.53 5.57 -2.28
CA ILE A 191 4.29 4.89 -1.92
C ILE A 191 3.57 5.63 -0.81
N ALA A 192 2.24 5.53 -0.79
CA ALA A 192 1.45 5.75 0.42
C ALA A 192 0.96 4.41 0.94
N THR A 193 0.89 4.25 2.27
CA THR A 193 0.51 2.99 2.91
C THR A 193 -0.44 3.19 4.07
N THR A 194 -1.36 2.25 4.25
CA THR A 194 -2.12 2.08 5.49
C THR A 194 -2.46 0.60 5.72
N TRP A 195 -3.01 0.31 6.89
CA TRP A 195 -3.57 -1.00 7.23
C TRP A 195 -5.04 -0.86 7.61
N ILE A 196 -5.81 -1.89 7.30
CA ILE A 196 -7.25 -1.96 7.57
C ILE A 196 -7.45 -2.91 8.74
N VAL A 197 -8.07 -2.43 9.80
CA VAL A 197 -8.35 -3.17 11.03
C VAL A 197 -9.85 -3.19 11.32
N PHE A 198 -10.27 -4.06 12.25
CA PHE A 198 -11.63 -3.98 12.78
C PHE A 198 -11.89 -2.64 13.46
N LYS A 199 -13.07 -2.07 13.19
CA LYS A 199 -13.56 -0.94 13.97
C LYS A 199 -14.11 -1.48 15.30
N GLN A 200 -13.28 -1.42 16.33
CA GLN A 200 -13.68 -1.62 17.73
C GLN A 200 -14.65 -0.52 18.17
#